data_AF-A0A651HPY6-F1
#
_entry.id   AF-A0A651HPY6-F1
#
_cell.length_a   1.000
_cell.length_b   1.000
_cell.length_c   1.000
_cell.angle_alpha   90.00
_cell.angle_beta   90.00
_cell.angle_gamma   90.00
#
_symmetry.space_group_name_H-M   'P 1'
#
loop_
_entity.id
_entity.type
_entity.pdbx_description
1 polymer ?
#
loop_
_entity_poly.entity_id
_entity_poly.type
_entity_poly.pdbx_seq_one_letter_code
_entity_poly.pdbx_strand_id
1 'polypeptide(L)'
;MGPPPDLSTLPDQHKNLLLIRDFVQRRLLSYRRAPVPKRPPPNRPPGVVVMESIQCRRCKDERPALPRPPFRNERGERIQREICQICWGEWLGHQTALINHYGLDPREAESRRFLWEQIDDVLLGDGEGKKVDTSAEGSIQW
;
A
#
# COMPACT_ATOMS: atom_id res chain seq x y z
N MET A 1 -32.04 -2.61 -13.36
CA MET A 1 -30.66 -3.11 -13.25
C MET A 1 -30.41 -4.05 -14.41
N GLY A 2 -29.51 -3.71 -15.33
CA GLY A 2 -29.02 -4.69 -16.31
C GLY A 2 -28.10 -5.71 -15.63
N PRO A 3 -27.85 -6.88 -16.24
CA PRO A 3 -26.86 -7.82 -15.75
C PRO A 3 -25.48 -7.13 -15.69
N PRO A 4 -24.65 -7.45 -14.68
CA PRO A 4 -23.29 -6.92 -14.63
C PRO A 4 -22.53 -7.31 -15.91
N PRO A 5 -21.67 -6.42 -16.44
CA PRO A 5 -20.86 -6.74 -17.61
C PRO A 5 -19.97 -7.94 -17.30
N ASP A 6 -19.87 -8.87 -18.27
CA ASP A 6 -19.02 -10.04 -18.15
C ASP A 6 -17.55 -9.61 -18.04
N LEU A 7 -16.90 -10.04 -16.97
CA LEU A 7 -15.53 -9.63 -16.63
C LEU A 7 -14.54 -10.10 -17.70
N SER A 8 -14.81 -11.20 -18.40
CA SER A 8 -13.95 -11.78 -19.44
C SER A 8 -13.89 -10.92 -20.71
N THR A 9 -14.90 -10.07 -20.92
CA THR A 9 -15.06 -9.26 -22.14
C THR A 9 -14.49 -7.84 -22.00
N LEU A 10 -14.12 -7.43 -20.79
CA LEU A 10 -13.55 -6.10 -20.53
C LEU A 10 -12.05 -6.04 -20.91
N PRO A 11 -11.49 -4.86 -21.20
CA PRO A 11 -10.04 -4.70 -21.28
C PRO A 11 -9.40 -4.90 -19.90
N ASP A 12 -8.22 -5.52 -19.82
CA ASP A 12 -7.61 -5.98 -18.57
C ASP A 12 -7.39 -4.86 -17.53
N GLN A 13 -7.08 -3.64 -17.99
CA GLN A 13 -7.02 -2.44 -17.15
C GLN A 13 -8.33 -2.15 -16.37
N HIS A 14 -9.49 -2.42 -16.98
CA HIS A 14 -10.80 -2.23 -16.34
C HIS A 14 -11.11 -3.39 -15.38
N LYS A 15 -10.69 -4.61 -15.71
CA LYS A 15 -10.79 -5.77 -14.80
C LYS A 15 -9.97 -5.53 -13.55
N ASN A 16 -8.72 -5.05 -13.69
CA ASN A 16 -7.85 -4.73 -12.57
C ASN A 16 -8.43 -3.61 -11.69
N LEU A 17 -8.93 -2.53 -12.28
CA LEU A 17 -9.59 -1.46 -11.52
C LEU A 17 -10.79 -1.99 -10.72
N LEU A 18 -11.59 -2.89 -11.30
CA LEU A 18 -12.71 -3.53 -10.63
C LEU A 18 -12.24 -4.49 -9.54
N LEU A 19 -11.17 -5.24 -9.73
CA LEU A 19 -10.60 -6.15 -8.73
C LEU A 19 -9.94 -5.41 -7.57
N ILE A 20 -9.28 -4.27 -7.83
CA ILE A 20 -8.72 -3.38 -6.81
C ILE A 20 -9.85 -2.71 -6.04
N ARG A 21 -10.86 -2.17 -6.74
CA ARG A 21 -12.09 -1.67 -6.09
C ARG A 21 -12.69 -2.75 -5.25
N ASP A 22 -12.84 -3.96 -5.76
CA ASP A 22 -13.46 -5.07 -5.06
C ASP A 22 -12.61 -5.56 -3.87
N PHE A 23 -11.28 -5.53 -3.95
CA PHE A 23 -10.40 -5.81 -2.80
C PHE A 23 -10.52 -4.73 -1.73
N VAL A 24 -10.45 -3.45 -2.11
CA VAL A 24 -10.63 -2.31 -1.19
C VAL A 24 -12.05 -2.33 -0.60
N GLN A 25 -13.05 -2.60 -1.42
CA GLN A 25 -14.46 -2.62 -1.04
C GLN A 25 -14.78 -3.85 -0.19
N ARG A 26 -14.22 -5.03 -0.45
CA ARG A 26 -14.28 -6.19 0.47
C ARG A 26 -13.61 -5.89 1.79
N ARG A 27 -12.46 -5.20 1.79
CA ARG A 27 -11.79 -4.77 3.04
C ARG A 27 -12.66 -3.77 3.82
N LEU A 28 -13.31 -2.83 3.15
CA LEU A 28 -14.26 -1.88 3.74
C LEU A 28 -15.56 -2.57 4.20
N LEU A 29 -16.05 -3.57 3.48
CA LEU A 29 -17.23 -4.37 3.86
C LEU A 29 -16.93 -5.25 5.08
N SER A 30 -15.72 -5.81 5.19
CA SER A 30 -15.22 -6.47 6.40
C SER A 30 -15.18 -5.48 7.58
N TYR A 31 -14.79 -4.23 7.35
CA TYR A 31 -14.80 -3.19 8.38
C TYR A 31 -16.23 -2.80 8.82
N ARG A 32 -17.19 -2.76 7.88
CA ARG A 32 -18.62 -2.51 8.19
C ARG A 32 -19.28 -3.61 9.01
N ARG A 33 -18.80 -4.87 8.89
CA ARG A 33 -19.30 -6.01 9.66
C ARG A 33 -18.51 -6.25 10.95
N ALA A 34 -17.40 -5.53 11.17
CA ALA A 34 -16.70 -5.60 12.43
C ALA A 34 -17.62 -5.07 13.54
N PRO A 35 -17.69 -5.74 14.70
CA PRO A 35 -18.40 -5.19 15.85
C PRO A 35 -17.81 -3.81 16.17
N VAL A 36 -18.69 -2.81 16.29
CA VAL A 36 -18.28 -1.47 16.71
C VAL A 36 -17.48 -1.63 18.01
N PRO A 37 -16.23 -1.16 18.09
CA PRO A 37 -15.47 -1.27 19.32
C PRO A 37 -16.29 -0.61 20.43
N LYS A 38 -16.57 -1.35 21.51
CA LYS A 38 -17.31 -0.81 22.65
C LYS A 38 -16.63 0.48 23.08
N ARG A 39 -17.42 1.53 23.28
CA ARG A 39 -16.94 2.86 23.71
C ARG A 39 -15.98 2.64 24.90
N PRO A 40 -14.74 3.15 24.84
CA PRO A 40 -13.83 2.99 25.97
C PRO A 40 -14.48 3.61 27.23
N PRO A 41 -14.22 3.05 28.42
CA PRO A 41 -14.77 3.60 29.67
C PRO A 41 -14.35 5.08 29.80
N PRO A 42 -15.20 5.93 30.42
CA PRO A 42 -15.04 7.39 30.44
C PRO A 42 -13.72 7.87 31.06
N ASN A 43 -13.01 7.01 31.79
CA ASN A 43 -11.74 7.30 32.45
C ASN A 43 -10.55 6.54 31.86
N ARG A 44 -10.61 6.07 30.60
CA ARG A 44 -9.40 5.57 29.94
C ARG A 44 -8.53 6.80 29.64
N PRO A 45 -7.32 6.95 30.24
CA PRO A 45 -6.39 7.97 29.78
C PRO A 45 -6.20 7.77 28.28
N PRO A 46 -6.12 8.84 27.45
CA PRO A 46 -5.87 8.66 26.03
C PRO A 46 -4.70 7.71 25.92
N GLY A 47 -4.91 6.57 25.25
CA GLY A 47 -3.87 5.59 25.04
C GLY A 47 -2.82 6.28 24.19
N VAL A 48 -1.85 6.91 24.85
CA VAL A 48 -0.69 7.48 24.20
C VAL A 48 0.02 6.27 23.64
N VAL A 49 -0.26 5.98 22.38
CA VAL A 49 0.59 5.11 21.57
C VAL A 49 1.90 5.87 21.50
N VAL A 50 2.81 5.53 22.41
CA VAL A 50 4.20 5.99 22.34
C VAL A 50 4.76 5.28 21.11
N MET A 51 4.59 5.93 19.97
CA MET A 51 5.19 5.49 18.73
C MET A 51 6.66 5.87 18.88
N GLU A 52 7.54 4.88 18.97
CA GLU A 52 8.99 5.09 18.94
C GLU A 52 9.31 5.98 17.73
N SER A 53 10.02 7.08 17.95
CA SER A 53 10.50 7.92 16.87
C SER A 53 11.69 7.23 16.20
N ILE A 54 11.72 7.23 14.87
CA ILE A 54 12.87 6.73 14.11
C ILE A 54 13.38 7.82 13.18
N GLN A 55 14.69 7.80 12.92
CA GLN A 55 15.29 8.60 11.87
C GLN A 55 14.93 8.00 10.52
N CYS A 56 13.94 8.59 9.85
CA CYS A 56 13.43 8.03 8.60
C CYS A 56 14.46 8.17 7.48
N ARG A 57 14.79 7.05 6.84
CA ARG A 57 15.74 7.03 5.73
C ARG A 57 15.31 7.84 4.52
N ARG A 58 13.99 7.88 4.24
CA ARG A 58 13.42 8.53 3.06
C ARG A 58 13.35 10.04 3.21
N CYS A 59 12.70 10.53 4.27
CA CYS A 59 12.53 11.97 4.49
C CYS A 59 13.66 12.62 5.29
N LYS A 60 14.60 11.82 5.82
CA LYS A 60 15.74 12.26 6.65
C LYS A 60 15.34 13.02 7.94
N ASP A 61 14.07 12.93 8.32
CA ASP A 61 13.53 13.51 9.55
C ASP A 61 13.26 12.42 10.59
N GLU A 62 13.29 12.82 11.87
CA GLU A 62 12.78 12.02 12.97
C GLU A 62 11.24 12.05 12.98
N ARG A 63 10.63 10.87 12.86
CA ARG A 63 9.17 10.72 12.73
C ARG A 63 8.71 9.44 13.44
N PRO A 64 7.40 9.35 13.78
CA PRO A 64 6.83 8.12 14.34
C PRO A 64 7.09 6.89 13.46
N ALA A 65 7.61 5.83 14.05
CA ALA A 65 7.79 4.53 13.42
C ALA A 65 6.46 3.85 13.11
N LEU A 66 6.52 2.81 12.26
CA LEU A 66 5.36 1.95 12.05
C LEU A 66 5.05 1.15 13.33
N PRO A 67 3.76 1.03 13.71
CA PRO A 67 3.37 0.27 14.91
C PRO A 67 3.68 -1.22 14.81
N ARG A 68 3.84 -1.75 13.59
CA ARG A 68 4.14 -3.16 13.29
C ARG A 68 4.71 -3.28 11.88
N PRO A 69 5.50 -4.31 11.59
CA PRO A 69 6.03 -4.52 10.25
C PRO A 69 4.87 -4.78 9.26
N PRO A 70 4.93 -4.23 8.03
CA PRO A 70 3.87 -4.40 7.04
C PRO A 70 3.82 -5.82 6.48
N PHE A 71 4.97 -6.52 6.48
CA PHE A 71 5.12 -7.89 6.01
C PHE A 71 5.81 -8.73 7.10
N ARG A 72 5.46 -10.02 7.18
CA ARG A 72 6.08 -10.97 8.14
C ARG A 72 7.34 -11.59 7.54
N ASN A 73 8.28 -10.75 7.14
CA ASN A 73 9.57 -11.14 6.58
C ASN A 73 10.63 -10.09 6.92
N GLU A 74 11.89 -10.39 6.65
CA GLU A 74 13.04 -9.50 6.94
C GLU A 74 12.86 -8.11 6.32
N ARG A 75 12.34 -8.03 5.09
CA ARG A 75 12.07 -6.74 4.44
C ARG A 75 11.02 -5.92 5.19
N GLY A 76 9.96 -6.56 5.68
CA GLY A 76 8.96 -5.90 6.52
C GLY A 76 9.55 -5.35 7.82
N GLU A 77 10.44 -6.10 8.46
CA GLU A 77 11.17 -5.64 9.65
C GLU A 77 12.11 -4.48 9.31
N ARG A 78 12.77 -4.51 8.15
CA ARG A 78 13.60 -3.40 7.65
C ARG A 78 12.77 -2.14 7.41
N ILE A 79 11.62 -2.25 6.74
CA ILE A 79 10.71 -1.11 6.52
C ILE A 79 10.30 -0.50 7.86
N GLN A 80 9.95 -1.32 8.85
CA GLN A 80 9.56 -0.81 10.17
C GLN A 80 10.68 0.00 10.85
N ARG A 81 11.94 -0.44 10.70
CA ARG A 81 13.11 0.21 11.32
C ARG A 81 13.58 1.46 10.59
N GLU A 82 13.43 1.52 9.27
CA GLU A 82 14.02 2.57 8.43
C GLU A 82 13.00 3.59 7.89
N ILE A 83 11.72 3.24 7.79
CA ILE A 83 10.68 4.07 7.17
C ILE A 83 9.65 4.49 8.21
N CYS A 84 9.34 5.79 8.26
CA CYS A 84 8.33 6.30 9.18
C CYS A 84 6.91 6.07 8.66
N GLN A 85 5.92 6.23 9.56
CA GLN A 85 4.52 6.03 9.24
C GLN A 85 4.01 6.90 8.08
N ILE A 86 4.51 8.14 7.96
CA ILE A 86 4.10 9.08 6.89
C ILE A 86 4.60 8.61 5.53
N CYS A 87 5.92 8.36 5.40
CA CYS A 87 6.55 7.86 4.19
C CYS A 87 5.96 6.52 3.73
N TRP A 88 5.56 5.66 4.67
CA TRP A 88 4.84 4.42 4.36
C TRP A 88 3.45 4.69 3.77
N GLY A 89 2.72 5.68 4.29
CA GLY A 89 1.44 6.10 3.72
C GLY A 89 1.58 6.61 2.28
N GLU A 90 2.58 7.45 2.02
CA GLU A 90 2.90 7.94 0.68
C GLU A 90 3.24 6.81 -0.29
N TRP A 91 4.01 5.83 0.18
CA TRP A 91 4.34 4.63 -0.59
C TRP A 91 3.10 3.83 -1.01
N LEU A 92 2.11 3.66 -0.14
CA LEU A 92 0.87 2.96 -0.50
C LEU A 92 0.09 3.71 -1.60
N GLY A 93 0.11 5.04 -1.57
CA GLY A 93 -0.43 5.88 -2.65
C GLY A 93 0.32 5.66 -3.96
N HIS A 94 1.65 5.70 -3.91
CA HIS A 94 2.50 5.45 -5.08
C HIS A 94 2.27 4.04 -5.66
N GLN A 95 2.24 3.00 -4.82
CA GLN A 95 1.94 1.62 -5.24
C GLN A 95 0.57 1.53 -5.93
N THR A 96 -0.44 2.21 -5.40
CA THR A 96 -1.77 2.25 -6.03
C THR A 96 -1.71 2.91 -7.41
N ALA A 97 -0.94 3.99 -7.55
CA ALA A 97 -0.71 4.65 -8.84
C ALA A 97 -0.02 3.70 -9.82
N LEU A 98 1.07 3.01 -9.42
CA LEU A 98 1.76 2.03 -10.26
C LEU A 98 0.80 0.93 -10.76
N ILE A 99 -0.01 0.38 -9.85
CA ILE A 99 -0.97 -0.67 -10.21
C ILE A 99 -1.97 -0.16 -11.26
N ASN A 100 -2.48 1.05 -11.08
CA ASN A 100 -3.47 1.62 -12.00
C ASN A 100 -2.85 2.03 -13.35
N HIS A 101 -1.67 2.66 -13.35
CA HIS A 101 -1.02 3.17 -14.55
C HIS A 101 -0.45 2.06 -15.43
N TYR A 102 0.15 1.03 -14.83
CA TYR A 102 0.72 -0.10 -15.55
C TYR A 102 -0.25 -1.28 -15.71
N GLY A 103 -1.48 -1.14 -15.19
CA GLY A 103 -2.49 -2.20 -15.24
C GLY A 103 -2.05 -3.49 -14.56
N LEU A 104 -1.31 -3.41 -13.45
CA LEU A 104 -0.76 -4.58 -12.76
C LEU A 104 -1.87 -5.39 -12.07
N ASP A 105 -1.79 -6.72 -12.11
CA ASP A 105 -2.63 -7.57 -11.27
C ASP A 105 -1.81 -8.09 -10.07
N PRO A 106 -2.11 -7.69 -8.83
CA PRO A 106 -1.42 -8.18 -7.63
C PRO A 106 -1.49 -9.70 -7.40
N ARG A 107 -2.31 -10.43 -8.16
CA ARG A 107 -2.35 -11.91 -8.15
C ARG A 107 -1.22 -12.52 -8.98
N GLU A 108 -0.81 -11.85 -10.05
CA GLU A 108 0.22 -12.34 -10.96
C GLU A 108 1.60 -12.29 -10.30
N ALA A 109 2.43 -13.30 -10.58
CA ALA A 109 3.76 -13.40 -9.98
C ALA A 109 4.66 -12.23 -10.42
N GLU A 110 4.69 -11.92 -11.72
CA GLU A 110 5.53 -10.85 -12.27
C GLU A 110 5.10 -9.47 -11.81
N SER A 111 3.80 -9.19 -11.75
CA SER A 111 3.27 -7.95 -11.18
C SER A 111 3.67 -7.79 -9.70
N ARG A 112 3.62 -8.87 -8.91
CA ARG A 112 4.13 -8.84 -7.53
C ARG A 112 5.63 -8.60 -7.50
N ARG A 113 6.42 -9.26 -8.34
CA ARG A 113 7.88 -9.07 -8.41
C ARG A 113 8.23 -7.62 -8.72
N PHE A 114 7.60 -7.02 -9.73
CA PHE A 114 7.77 -5.60 -10.03
C PHE A 114 7.43 -4.72 -8.83
N LEU A 115 6.26 -4.91 -8.20
CA LEU A 115 5.88 -4.13 -7.01
C LEU A 115 6.84 -4.32 -5.83
N TRP A 116 7.45 -5.51 -5.70
CA TRP A 116 8.49 -5.78 -4.70
C TRP A 116 9.78 -5.05 -5.01
N GLU A 117 10.23 -5.03 -6.27
CA GLU A 117 11.41 -4.27 -6.69
C GLU A 117 11.23 -2.77 -6.47
N GLN A 118 10.02 -2.24 -6.73
CA GLN A 118 9.73 -0.84 -6.48
C GLN A 118 9.80 -0.46 -4.98
N ILE A 119 9.57 -1.40 -4.05
CA ILE A 119 9.83 -1.14 -2.62
C ILE A 119 11.32 -0.90 -2.39
N ASP A 120 12.18 -1.76 -2.93
CA ASP A 120 13.62 -1.66 -2.70
C ASP A 120 14.19 -0.42 -3.40
N ASP A 121 13.75 -0.13 -4.63
CA ASP A 121 14.24 0.98 -5.45
C ASP A 121 13.69 2.35 -5.01
N VAL A 122 12.37 2.46 -4.83
CA VAL A 122 11.71 3.75 -4.59
C VAL A 122 11.55 4.02 -3.11
N LEU A 123 11.16 3.03 -2.30
CA LEU A 123 10.92 3.23 -0.87
C LEU A 123 12.19 3.19 -0.03
N LEU A 124 13.04 2.17 -0.24
CA LEU A 124 14.26 1.93 0.54
C LEU A 124 15.54 2.45 -0.11
N GLY A 125 15.45 2.90 -1.37
CA GLY A 125 16.55 3.45 -2.14
C GLY A 125 17.15 4.72 -1.51
N ASP A 126 18.42 4.97 -1.82
CA ASP A 126 19.22 6.00 -1.19
C ASP A 126 18.90 7.40 -1.74
N GLY A 127 17.76 7.97 -1.34
CA GLY A 127 17.47 9.41 -1.32
C GLY A 127 17.34 10.15 -2.67
N GLU A 128 17.92 9.65 -3.76
CA GLU A 128 17.53 10.02 -5.10
C GLU A 128 16.27 9.22 -5.39
N GLY A 129 15.12 9.83 -5.10
CA GLY A 129 13.85 9.32 -5.58
C GLY A 129 14.00 9.16 -7.09
N LYS A 130 14.35 7.96 -7.52
CA LYS A 130 14.29 7.51 -8.90
C LYS A 130 12.80 7.65 -9.18
N LYS A 131 12.46 8.82 -9.69
CA LYS A 131 11.11 9.17 -10.07
C LYS A 131 10.85 8.16 -11.17
N VAL A 132 10.17 7.07 -10.85
CA VAL A 132 9.61 6.25 -11.91
C VAL A 132 8.72 7.22 -12.64
N ASP A 133 9.17 7.65 -13.82
CA ASP A 133 8.43 8.50 -14.73
C ASP A 133 7.14 7.74 -15.05
N THR A 134 6.11 7.98 -14.24
CA THR A 134 4.79 7.36 -14.36
C THR A 134 4.03 7.90 -15.57
N SER A 135 4.70 8.75 -16.36
CA SER A 135 4.25 9.35 -17.62
C SER A 135 4.30 8.38 -18.80
N ALA A 136 4.96 7.23 -18.67
CA ALA A 136 4.89 6.18 -19.68
C ALA A 136 3.64 5.32 -19.45
N GLU A 137 2.52 5.71 -20.06
CA GLU A 137 1.33 4.89 -20.17
C GLU A 137 1.63 3.70 -21.08
N GLY A 138 1.79 2.51 -20.50
CA GLY A 138 2.06 1.31 -21.30
C GLY A 138 2.25 0.07 -20.44
N SER A 139 1.62 -1.03 -20.83
CA SER A 139 1.77 -2.34 -20.22
C SER A 139 3.25 -2.67 -20.05
N ILE A 140 3.69 -2.97 -18.82
CA ILE A 140 5.03 -3.49 -18.59
C ILE A 140 5.10 -4.83 -19.33
N GLN A 141 5.88 -4.91 -20.42
CA GLN A 141 6.21 -6.19 -21.03
C GLN A 141 7.32 -6.83 -20.18
N TRP A 142 6.95 -7.88 -19.47
CA TRP A 142 7.86 -8.83 -18.85
C TRP A 142 8.26 -9.93 -19.84
#